data_AF-A0A1I7XVF7-F1
#
_entry.id   AF-A0A1I7XVF7-F1
#
_cell.length_a   1.000
_cell.length_b   1.000
_cell.length_c   1.000
_cell.angle_alpha   90.00
_cell.angle_beta   90.00
_cell.angle_gamma   90.00
#
_symmetry.space_group_name_H-M   'P 1'
#
loop_
_entity.id
_entity.type
_entity.pdbx_description
1 polymer ?
#
loop_
_entity_poly.entity_id
_entity_poly.type
_entity_poly.pdbx_seq_one_letter_code
_entity_poly.pdbx_strand_id
1 'polypeptide(L)'
;MTLSIFILLIVLFVNSEGGLPVMLFCLFWCLMLFAGIIGCAIIRKQIRVGLRHCVQSANKILLRSNILAGIEDKGQLSCHKVVIHFIWFRCDNCLADIERLIRIEASGGAVVYSGEAHAAFAKELTKKEVQEKARQLILKYSQGYVKDTVKHRIIFPSRPSHGVSEFVPKHCTKQLCLCQYIDKYHFNRLPRKWYSRFI
;
A
#
# COMPACT_ATOMS: atom_id res chain seq x y z
N MET A 1 -31.91 -17.96 -5.82
CA MET A 1 -31.94 -16.90 -4.77
C MET A 1 -32.58 -15.61 -5.26
N THR A 2 -32.34 -15.16 -6.49
CA THR A 2 -33.00 -13.95 -7.03
C THR A 2 -34.50 -14.15 -7.26
N LEU A 3 -34.92 -15.25 -7.88
CA LEU A 3 -36.35 -15.56 -8.13
C LEU A 3 -37.20 -15.63 -6.85
N SER A 4 -36.67 -16.26 -5.80
CA SER A 4 -37.37 -16.37 -4.51
C SER A 4 -37.58 -15.03 -3.81
N ILE A 5 -36.66 -14.07 -3.99
CA ILE A 5 -36.79 -12.71 -3.44
C ILE A 5 -37.84 -11.92 -4.21
N PHE A 6 -37.89 -12.06 -5.54
CA PHE A 6 -38.92 -11.43 -6.38
C PHE A 6 -40.32 -11.94 -6.05
N ILE A 7 -40.49 -13.26 -5.87
CA ILE A 7 -41.79 -13.85 -5.51
C ILE A 7 -42.25 -13.36 -4.12
N LEU A 8 -41.36 -13.30 -3.13
CA LEU A 8 -41.67 -12.75 -1.80
C LEU A 8 -42.08 -11.27 -1.85
N LEU A 9 -41.39 -10.45 -2.65
CA LEU A 9 -41.73 -9.03 -2.83
C LEU A 9 -43.13 -8.86 -3.44
N ILE A 10 -43.49 -9.66 -4.44
CA ILE A 10 -44.82 -9.63 -5.06
C ILE A 10 -45.91 -10.04 -4.06
N VAL A 11 -45.70 -11.12 -3.31
CA VAL A 11 -46.67 -11.61 -2.30
C VAL A 11 -46.88 -10.60 -1.16
N LEU A 12 -45.83 -9.88 -0.76
CA LEU A 12 -45.91 -8.81 0.25
C LEU A 12 -46.59 -7.54 -0.28
N PHE A 13 -46.46 -7.25 -1.58
CA PHE A 13 -47.10 -6.08 -2.19
C PHE A 13 -48.60 -6.29 -2.44
N VAL A 14 -49.02 -7.53 -2.70
CA VAL A 14 -50.43 -7.89 -2.93
C VAL A 14 -51.24 -7.91 -1.62
N ASN A 15 -50.61 -8.16 -0.47
CA ASN A 15 -51.30 -8.10 0.83
C ASN A 15 -51.36 -6.65 1.36
N SER A 16 -52.52 -6.00 1.20
CA SER A 16 -52.74 -4.62 1.66
C SER A 16 -52.80 -4.49 3.19
N GLU A 17 -53.23 -5.54 3.90
CA GLU A 17 -53.33 -5.56 5.37
C GLU A 17 -51.99 -5.92 6.03
N GLY A 18 -50.97 -5.06 5.82
CA GLY A 18 -49.72 -5.11 6.59
C GLY A 18 -48.48 -5.64 5.85
N GLY A 19 -48.57 -6.05 4.58
CA GLY A 19 -47.40 -6.45 3.80
C GLY A 19 -46.44 -5.29 3.49
N LEU A 20 -46.99 -4.11 3.20
CA LEU A 20 -46.23 -2.89 2.90
C LEU A 20 -45.38 -2.37 4.08
N PRO A 21 -45.89 -2.23 5.33
CA PRO A 21 -45.06 -1.80 6.46
C PRO A 21 -43.93 -2.80 6.79
N VAL A 22 -44.17 -4.10 6.64
CA VAL A 22 -43.12 -5.13 6.83
C VAL A 22 -42.03 -4.99 5.76
N MET A 23 -42.39 -4.73 4.51
CA MET A 23 -41.42 -4.49 3.44
C MET A 23 -40.57 -3.23 3.69
N LEU A 24 -41.18 -2.12 4.12
CA LEU A 24 -40.46 -0.90 4.46
C LEU A 24 -39.51 -1.10 5.64
N PHE A 25 -39.95 -1.84 6.67
CA PHE A 25 -39.11 -2.19 7.82
C PHE A 25 -37.90 -3.03 7.39
N CYS A 26 -38.09 -4.03 6.52
CA CYS A 26 -37.00 -4.83 5.96
C CYS A 26 -36.00 -3.99 5.16
N LEU A 27 -36.47 -3.07 4.32
CA LEU A 27 -35.60 -2.16 3.57
C LEU A 27 -34.80 -1.23 4.50
N PHE A 28 -35.47 -0.64 5.51
CA PHE A 28 -34.82 0.18 6.52
C PHE A 28 -33.75 -0.60 7.28
N TRP A 29 -34.05 -1.84 7.69
CA TRP A 29 -33.11 -2.71 8.38
C TRP A 29 -31.88 -3.04 7.50
N CYS A 30 -32.10 -3.35 6.22
CA CYS A 30 -31.02 -3.56 5.24
C CYS A 30 -30.13 -2.33 5.09
N LEU A 31 -30.71 -1.13 5.03
CA LEU A 31 -29.95 0.13 4.97
C LEU A 31 -29.12 0.34 6.24
N MET A 32 -29.69 0.06 7.41
CA MET A 32 -28.97 0.16 8.70
C MET A 32 -27.80 -0.82 8.78
N LEU A 33 -27.99 -2.07 8.35
CA LEU A 33 -26.91 -3.06 8.27
C LEU A 33 -25.80 -2.64 7.30
N PHE A 34 -26.16 -2.14 6.13
CA PHE A 34 -25.20 -1.67 5.13
C PHE A 34 -24.39 -0.46 5.65
N ALA A 35 -25.06 0.49 6.29
CA ALA A 35 -24.41 1.61 6.96
C ALA A 35 -23.44 1.14 8.06
N GLY A 36 -23.84 0.13 8.85
CA GLY A 36 -22.97 -0.49 9.85
C GLY A 36 -21.71 -1.12 9.25
N ILE A 37 -21.85 -1.89 8.16
CA ILE A 37 -20.71 -2.50 7.46
C ILE A 37 -19.75 -1.44 6.92
N ILE A 38 -20.27 -0.38 6.30
CA ILE A 38 -19.47 0.76 5.83
C ILE A 38 -18.75 1.42 7.00
N GLY A 39 -19.45 1.71 8.09
CA GLY A 39 -18.87 2.29 9.30
C GLY A 39 -17.71 1.44 9.84
N CYS A 40 -17.91 0.14 9.99
CA CYS A 40 -16.86 -0.79 10.40
C CYS A 40 -15.67 -0.79 9.42
N ALA A 41 -15.92 -0.74 8.11
CA ALA A 41 -14.87 -0.68 7.11
C ALA A 41 -14.05 0.62 7.18
N ILE A 42 -14.71 1.76 7.42
CA ILE A 42 -14.06 3.07 7.59
C ILE A 42 -13.17 3.05 8.85
N ILE A 43 -13.71 2.61 9.99
CA ILE A 43 -12.95 2.53 11.25
C ILE A 43 -11.71 1.63 11.07
N ARG A 44 -11.88 0.44 10.48
CA ARG A 44 -10.74 -0.47 10.17
C ARG A 44 -9.72 0.19 9.25
N LYS A 45 -10.16 1.01 8.30
CA LYS A 45 -9.26 1.76 7.40
C LYS A 45 -8.49 2.83 8.18
N GLN A 46 -9.16 3.61 9.03
CA GLN A 46 -8.55 4.66 9.83
C GLN A 46 -7.49 4.10 10.79
N ILE A 47 -7.80 3.03 11.52
CA ILE A 47 -6.84 2.38 12.43
C ILE A 47 -5.58 1.93 11.69
N ARG A 48 -5.72 1.34 10.49
CA ARG A 48 -4.56 0.93 9.68
C ARG A 48 -3.71 2.11 9.21
N VAL A 49 -4.32 3.25 8.91
CA VAL A 49 -3.61 4.48 8.51
C VAL A 49 -2.89 5.06 9.73
N GLY A 50 -3.58 5.17 10.88
CA GLY A 50 -2.98 5.62 12.15
C GLY A 50 -1.79 4.76 12.56
N LEU A 51 -1.90 3.42 12.46
CA LEU A 51 -0.79 2.52 12.75
C LEU A 51 0.41 2.76 11.85
N ARG A 52 0.20 3.07 10.56
CA ARG A 52 1.31 3.41 9.65
C ARG A 52 2.02 4.67 10.09
N HIS A 53 1.29 5.70 10.50
CA HIS A 53 1.89 6.94 11.01
C HIS A 53 2.63 6.73 12.33
N CYS A 54 2.08 5.93 13.25
CA CYS A 54 2.75 5.57 14.50
C CYS A 54 4.09 4.86 14.23
N VAL A 55 4.10 3.87 13.32
CA VAL A 55 5.33 3.16 12.94
C VAL A 55 6.32 4.08 12.21
N GLN A 56 5.85 5.02 11.38
CA GLN A 56 6.72 6.03 10.76
C GLN A 56 7.44 6.88 11.81
N SER A 57 6.69 7.36 12.82
CA SER A 57 7.26 8.15 13.92
C SER A 57 8.27 7.35 14.74
N ALA A 58 7.98 6.08 15.04
CA ALA A 58 8.91 5.20 15.75
C ALA A 58 10.17 4.91 14.91
N ASN A 59 10.01 4.59 13.62
CA ASN A 59 11.12 4.30 12.72
C ASN A 59 12.01 5.54 12.47
N LYS A 60 11.50 6.76 12.63
CA LYS A 60 12.33 7.97 12.59
C LYS A 60 13.45 7.95 13.64
N ILE A 61 13.20 7.33 14.79
CA ILE A 61 14.17 7.18 15.87
C ILE A 61 15.03 5.92 15.63
N LEU A 62 14.39 4.79 15.32
CA LEU A 62 15.07 3.49 15.17
C LEU A 62 16.02 3.42 13.97
N LEU A 63 15.77 4.17 12.90
CA LEU A 63 16.67 4.22 11.76
C LEU A 63 18.06 4.79 12.11
N ARG A 64 18.17 5.59 13.18
CA ARG A 64 19.48 6.08 13.66
C ARG A 64 20.36 4.95 14.17
N SER A 65 19.77 3.84 14.61
CA SER A 65 20.48 2.66 15.12
C SER A 65 20.50 1.49 14.11
N ASN A 66 20.21 1.72 12.83
CA ASN A 66 20.12 0.69 11.79
C ASN A 66 19.08 -0.41 12.10
N ILE A 67 17.98 -0.03 12.75
CA ILE A 67 16.87 -0.94 13.06
C ILE A 67 15.61 -0.45 12.37
N LEU A 68 14.88 -1.37 11.75
CA LEU A 68 13.57 -1.14 11.17
C LEU A 68 12.52 -1.92 11.95
N ALA A 69 11.53 -1.23 12.51
CA ALA A 69 10.41 -1.87 13.18
C ALA A 69 9.19 -1.98 12.25
N GLY A 70 8.43 -3.06 12.44
CA GLY A 70 7.12 -3.21 11.82
C GLY A 70 6.13 -3.92 12.72
N ILE A 71 4.89 -3.43 12.74
CA ILE A 71 3.84 -3.92 13.64
C ILE A 71 2.81 -4.72 12.86
N GLU A 72 2.67 -5.99 13.16
CA GLU A 72 1.60 -6.84 12.65
C GLU A 72 0.49 -7.04 13.71
N ASP A 73 -0.65 -6.39 13.45
CA ASP A 73 -1.86 -6.61 14.22
C ASP A 73 -2.66 -7.78 13.61
N LYS A 74 -2.75 -8.88 14.36
CA LYS A 74 -3.55 -10.07 14.02
C LYS A 74 -4.96 -9.98 14.61
N GLY A 75 -5.19 -9.15 15.63
CA GLY A 75 -6.48 -8.98 16.33
C GLY A 75 -7.47 -8.07 15.60
N GLN A 76 -7.04 -7.38 14.53
CA GLN A 76 -7.84 -6.48 13.71
C GLN A 76 -8.46 -5.29 14.46
N LEU A 77 -9.62 -5.49 15.10
CA LEU A 77 -10.39 -4.43 15.78
C LEU A 77 -10.13 -4.40 17.29
N SER A 78 -9.80 -5.56 17.89
CA SER A 78 -9.58 -5.67 19.33
C SER A 78 -8.13 -5.41 19.74
N CYS A 79 -7.20 -5.32 18.78
CA CYS A 79 -5.76 -5.16 19.02
C CYS A 79 -5.16 -6.13 20.05
N HIS A 80 -5.82 -7.26 20.34
CA HIS A 80 -5.42 -8.17 21.42
C HIS A 80 -4.16 -8.99 21.07
N LYS A 81 -3.89 -9.17 19.77
CA LYS A 81 -2.75 -9.93 19.28
C LYS A 81 -1.90 -9.07 18.36
N VAL A 82 -0.93 -8.38 18.95
CA VAL A 82 0.02 -7.51 18.26
C VAL A 82 1.40 -8.15 18.30
N VAL A 83 2.06 -8.22 17.14
CA VAL A 83 3.44 -8.68 17.01
C VAL A 83 4.28 -7.52 16.49
N ILE A 84 5.37 -7.19 17.19
CA ILE A 84 6.34 -6.20 16.76
C ILE A 84 7.57 -6.92 16.23
N HIS A 85 7.95 -6.61 15.00
CA HIS A 85 9.10 -7.16 14.31
C HIS A 85 10.20 -6.12 14.27
N PHE A 86 11.42 -6.51 14.64
CA PHE A 86 12.62 -5.70 14.48
C PHE A 86 13.53 -6.37 13.47
N ILE A 87 13.97 -5.62 12.46
CA ILE A 87 14.89 -6.08 11.43
C ILE A 87 16.12 -5.17 11.48
N TRP A 88 17.30 -5.77 11.58
CA TRP A 88 18.55 -5.04 11.38
C TRP A 88 18.71 -4.69 9.90
N PHE A 89 18.80 -3.40 9.59
CA PHE A 89 18.84 -2.92 8.21
C PHE A 89 19.64 -1.62 8.11
N ARG A 90 20.68 -1.63 7.28
CA ARG A 90 21.50 -0.45 6.99
C ARG A 90 20.90 0.36 5.85
N CYS A 91 20.51 1.62 6.13
CA CYS A 91 19.84 2.49 5.16
C CYS A 91 20.76 3.38 4.32
N ASP A 92 22.05 3.52 4.68
CA ASP A 92 22.95 4.51 4.07
C ASP A 92 23.04 4.36 2.54
N ASN A 93 23.27 3.14 2.07
CA ASN A 93 23.40 2.87 0.63
C ASN A 93 22.05 2.95 -0.10
N CYS A 94 20.95 2.63 0.60
CA CYS A 94 19.60 2.75 0.04
C CYS A 94 19.19 4.20 -0.20
N LEU A 95 19.64 5.14 0.65
CA LEU A 95 19.33 6.55 0.50
C LEU A 95 19.87 7.10 -0.82
N ALA A 96 21.12 6.80 -1.17
CA ALA A 96 21.73 7.25 -2.42
C ALA A 96 20.96 6.78 -3.67
N ASP A 97 20.52 5.52 -3.68
CA ASP A 97 19.67 4.96 -4.74
C ASP A 97 18.33 5.67 -4.86
N ILE A 98 17.66 5.93 -3.72
CA ILE A 98 16.35 6.59 -3.71
C ILE A 98 16.49 8.05 -4.13
N GLU A 99 17.55 8.75 -3.71
CA GLU A 99 17.85 10.10 -4.16
C GLU A 99 18.04 10.16 -5.69
N ARG A 100 18.72 9.16 -6.27
CA ARG A 100 18.86 9.04 -7.73
C ARG A 100 17.49 8.86 -8.41
N LEU A 101 16.63 7.96 -7.89
CA LEU A 101 15.29 7.74 -8.43
C LEU A 101 14.41 8.99 -8.35
N ILE A 102 14.46 9.73 -7.24
CA ILE A 102 13.73 11.01 -7.09
C ILE A 102 14.18 12.03 -8.12
N ARG A 103 15.49 12.11 -8.42
CA ARG A 103 16.00 13.03 -9.44
C ARG A 103 15.52 12.64 -10.84
N ILE A 104 15.51 11.36 -11.16
CA ILE A 104 15.00 10.84 -12.44
C ILE A 104 13.51 11.14 -12.59
N GLU A 105 12.72 10.94 -11.54
CA GLU A 105 11.29 11.28 -11.54
C GLU A 105 11.08 12.79 -11.70
N ALA A 106 11.87 13.60 -11.00
CA ALA A 106 11.80 15.07 -11.10
C ALA A 106 12.21 15.61 -12.48
N SER A 107 13.04 14.87 -13.24
CA SER A 107 13.39 15.17 -14.63
C SER A 107 12.41 14.57 -15.65
N GLY A 108 11.26 14.04 -15.22
CA GLY A 108 10.23 13.51 -16.13
C GLY A 108 10.45 12.08 -16.61
N GLY A 109 11.28 11.28 -15.91
CA GLY A 109 11.43 9.85 -16.18
C GLY A 109 12.32 9.50 -17.37
N ALA A 110 12.92 10.49 -18.05
CA ALA A 110 13.95 10.23 -19.05
C ALA A 110 15.25 9.81 -18.36
N VAL A 111 15.55 8.50 -18.39
CA VAL A 111 16.94 8.04 -18.28
C VAL A 111 17.61 8.46 -19.59
N VAL A 112 18.18 9.67 -19.63
CA VAL A 112 18.92 10.16 -20.79
C VAL A 112 20.17 9.30 -20.94
N TYR A 113 20.07 8.29 -21.79
CA TYR A 113 21.17 7.50 -22.32
C TYR A 113 21.36 7.85 -23.81
N SER A 114 21.36 9.14 -24.15
CA SER A 114 21.88 9.64 -25.42
C SER A 114 22.00 11.16 -25.34
N GLY A 115 23.08 11.70 -25.91
CA GLY A 115 23.29 13.13 -26.00
C GLY A 115 22.13 13.84 -26.71
N GLU A 116 21.87 15.05 -26.23
CA GLU A 116 21.11 16.12 -26.87
C GLU A 116 19.57 16.09 -26.84
N ALA A 117 19.05 17.29 -26.52
CA ALA A 117 17.71 17.81 -26.72
C ALA A 117 16.53 17.23 -25.89
N HIS A 118 16.26 17.89 -24.76
CA HIS A 118 15.08 18.73 -24.52
C HIS A 118 14.87 18.85 -23.01
N ALA A 119 15.36 19.96 -22.44
CA ALA A 119 15.18 20.33 -21.05
C ALA A 119 13.71 20.68 -20.77
N ALA A 120 12.86 19.67 -20.61
CA ALA A 120 11.50 19.81 -20.13
C ALA A 120 11.54 20.04 -18.61
N PHE A 121 11.44 21.31 -18.21
CA PHE A 121 11.06 21.80 -16.87
C PHE A 121 11.44 20.90 -15.69
N ALA A 122 12.73 20.59 -15.57
CA ALA A 122 13.26 19.97 -14.37
C ALA A 122 13.04 20.96 -13.22
N LYS A 123 12.11 20.67 -12.32
CA LYS A 123 12.04 21.41 -11.05
C LYS A 123 13.37 21.16 -10.36
N GLU A 124 14.22 22.18 -10.29
CA GLU A 124 15.54 22.09 -9.67
C GLU A 124 15.35 21.90 -8.16
N LEU A 125 15.20 20.64 -7.76
CA LEU A 125 15.06 20.26 -6.36
C LEU A 125 16.42 20.48 -5.70
N THR A 126 16.42 21.23 -4.61
CA THR A 126 17.64 21.43 -3.82
C THR A 126 18.10 20.08 -3.24
N LYS A 127 19.41 19.91 -3.06
CA LYS A 127 19.98 18.67 -2.49
C LYS A 127 19.33 18.30 -1.15
N LYS A 128 18.99 19.29 -0.32
CA LYS A 128 18.34 19.09 0.98
C LYS A 128 16.91 18.55 0.83
N GLU A 129 16.14 19.04 -0.13
CA GLU A 129 14.77 18.55 -0.39
C GLU A 129 14.76 17.12 -0.91
N VAL A 130 15.70 16.75 -1.78
CA VAL A 130 15.84 15.38 -2.28
C VAL A 130 16.16 14.42 -1.14
N GLN A 131 17.10 14.80 -0.26
CA GLN A 131 17.46 14.01 0.93
C GLN A 131 16.28 13.81 1.88
N GLU A 132 15.52 14.88 2.16
CA GLU A 132 14.37 14.80 3.05
C GLU A 132 13.26 13.93 2.44
N LYS A 133 12.97 14.08 1.14
CA LYS A 133 12.03 13.20 0.43
C LYS A 133 12.47 11.74 0.48
N ALA A 134 13.75 11.45 0.26
CA ALA A 134 14.28 10.08 0.33
C ALA A 134 14.06 9.45 1.71
N ARG A 135 14.36 10.20 2.78
CA ARG A 135 14.09 9.75 4.17
C ARG A 135 12.61 9.52 4.42
N GLN A 136 11.75 10.42 3.95
CA GLN A 136 10.30 10.28 4.07
C GLN A 136 9.77 9.04 3.34
N LEU A 137 10.31 8.71 2.16
CA LEU A 137 9.94 7.49 1.42
C LEU A 137 10.34 6.23 2.19
N ILE A 138 11.56 6.18 2.75
CA ILE A 138 12.00 5.06 3.59
C ILE A 138 11.02 4.86 4.76
N LEU A 139 10.71 5.93 5.49
CA LEU A 139 9.76 5.86 6.60
C LEU A 139 8.37 5.40 6.13
N LYS A 140 7.88 5.96 5.02
CA LYS A 140 6.55 5.65 4.49
C LYS A 140 6.36 4.18 4.15
N TYR A 141 7.37 3.58 3.53
CA TYR A 141 7.33 2.19 3.05
C TYR A 141 7.88 1.17 4.06
N SER A 142 8.56 1.60 5.12
CA SER A 142 9.14 0.74 6.16
C SER A 142 8.18 -0.33 6.70
N GLN A 143 7.00 0.09 7.17
CA GLN A 143 5.97 -0.79 7.73
C GLN A 143 5.47 -1.84 6.71
N GLY A 144 5.38 -1.47 5.44
CA GLY A 144 5.01 -2.40 4.37
C GLY A 144 6.12 -3.41 4.10
N TYR A 145 7.35 -2.92 3.97
CA TYR A 145 8.54 -3.73 3.76
C TYR A 145 8.72 -4.78 4.86
N VAL A 146 8.73 -4.39 6.13
CA VAL A 146 8.88 -5.34 7.25
C VAL A 146 7.79 -6.42 7.23
N LYS A 147 6.53 -6.03 6.96
CA LYS A 147 5.42 -6.99 6.88
C LYS A 147 5.59 -7.99 5.75
N ASP A 148 5.98 -7.52 4.58
CA ASP A 148 6.13 -8.39 3.42
C ASP A 148 7.38 -9.28 3.57
N THR A 149 8.44 -8.79 4.23
CA THR A 149 9.62 -9.58 4.60
C THR A 149 9.25 -10.74 5.51
N VAL A 150 8.57 -10.46 6.62
CA VAL A 150 8.17 -11.47 7.62
C VAL A 150 7.17 -12.48 7.03
N LYS A 151 6.33 -12.05 6.09
CA LYS A 151 5.38 -12.93 5.39
C LYS A 151 6.00 -13.72 4.25
N HIS A 152 7.32 -13.61 4.05
CA HIS A 152 8.04 -14.21 2.93
C HIS A 152 7.41 -13.87 1.56
N ARG A 153 6.83 -12.67 1.43
CA ARG A 153 6.24 -12.16 0.17
C ARG A 153 7.25 -11.41 -0.69
N ILE A 154 8.37 -11.02 -0.09
CA ILE A 154 9.50 -10.43 -0.78
C ILE A 154 10.39 -11.56 -1.27
N ILE A 155 9.96 -12.22 -2.34
CA ILE A 155 10.74 -13.27 -3.01
C ILE A 155 11.48 -12.62 -4.18
N PHE A 156 12.79 -12.88 -4.27
CA PHE A 156 13.55 -12.48 -5.44
C PHE A 156 13.10 -13.32 -6.65
N PRO A 157 12.73 -12.72 -7.79
CA PRO A 157 12.33 -13.48 -8.96
C PRO A 157 13.50 -14.32 -9.47
N SER A 158 13.42 -15.63 -9.30
CA SER A 158 14.47 -16.58 -9.72
C SER A 158 14.45 -16.90 -11.21
N ARG A 159 13.49 -16.35 -11.97
CA ARG A 159 13.30 -16.66 -13.40
C ARG A 159 13.00 -15.42 -14.25
N PRO A 160 13.52 -15.35 -15.49
CA PRO A 160 13.28 -14.25 -16.42
C PRO A 160 11.83 -14.04 -16.86
N SER A 161 11.00 -15.09 -16.80
CA SER A 161 9.57 -15.04 -17.15
C SER A 161 8.71 -14.16 -16.24
N HIS A 162 9.28 -13.61 -15.16
CA HIS A 162 8.61 -12.70 -14.23
C HIS A 162 8.81 -11.20 -14.53
N GLY A 163 9.46 -10.86 -15.66
CA GLY A 163 9.39 -9.52 -16.26
C GLY A 163 10.05 -8.40 -15.46
N VAL A 164 11.30 -8.59 -15.00
CA VAL A 164 12.08 -7.53 -14.33
C VAL A 164 13.46 -7.43 -15.00
N SER A 165 13.89 -6.20 -15.32
CA SER A 165 15.10 -5.94 -16.13
C SER A 165 16.44 -6.09 -15.39
N GLU A 166 16.46 -6.04 -14.05
CA GLU A 166 17.68 -6.22 -13.25
C GLU A 166 17.54 -7.40 -12.27
N PHE A 167 18.24 -8.50 -12.56
CA PHE A 167 18.24 -9.78 -11.82
C PHE A 167 19.21 -9.83 -10.64
N VAL A 168 19.47 -8.71 -9.95
CA VAL A 168 20.39 -8.73 -8.80
C VAL A 168 19.79 -8.00 -7.59
N PRO A 169 19.76 -8.63 -6.41
CA PRO A 169 19.35 -7.93 -5.20
C PRO A 169 20.49 -6.95 -4.84
N LYS A 170 20.15 -5.68 -4.64
CA LYS A 170 21.17 -4.60 -4.52
C LYS A 170 21.95 -4.72 -3.21
N HIS A 171 21.40 -4.19 -2.12
CA HIS A 171 22.09 -4.13 -0.82
C HIS A 171 21.78 -5.31 0.10
N CYS A 172 20.85 -6.17 -0.30
CA CYS A 172 20.51 -7.38 0.44
C CYS A 172 20.86 -8.58 -0.44
N THR A 173 21.40 -9.66 0.11
CA THR A 173 21.79 -10.83 -0.68
C THR A 173 20.67 -11.84 -0.85
N LYS A 174 19.77 -11.94 0.14
CA LYS A 174 18.75 -13.00 0.23
C LYS A 174 17.34 -12.56 -0.17
N GLN A 175 17.09 -11.26 -0.29
CA GLN A 175 15.75 -10.70 -0.54
C GLN A 175 15.83 -9.36 -1.24
N LEU A 176 14.70 -8.87 -1.77
CA LEU A 176 14.60 -7.53 -2.34
C LEU A 176 15.00 -6.47 -1.29
N CYS A 177 15.88 -5.56 -1.68
CA CYS A 177 16.28 -4.47 -0.81
C CYS A 177 15.13 -3.45 -0.65
N LEU A 178 15.12 -2.68 0.45
CA LEU A 178 14.12 -1.61 0.66
C LEU A 178 14.09 -0.58 -0.47
N CYS A 179 15.24 -0.21 -1.06
CA CYS A 179 15.27 0.70 -2.21
C CYS A 179 14.55 0.12 -3.43
N GLN A 180 14.75 -1.16 -3.75
CA GLN A 180 14.06 -1.87 -4.83
C GLN A 180 12.57 -2.08 -4.52
N TYR A 181 12.22 -2.27 -3.25
CA TYR A 181 10.82 -2.31 -2.82
C TYR A 181 10.15 -0.94 -3.08
N ILE A 182 10.79 0.16 -2.69
CA ILE A 182 10.28 1.51 -2.95
C ILE A 182 10.17 1.76 -4.45
N ASP A 183 11.18 1.38 -5.24
CA ASP A 183 11.15 1.47 -6.71
C ASP A 183 9.89 0.81 -7.29
N LYS A 184 9.64 -0.45 -6.95
CA LYS A 184 8.46 -1.21 -7.41
C LYS A 184 7.12 -0.63 -6.97
N TYR A 185 7.01 -0.11 -5.74
CA TYR A 185 5.72 0.31 -5.15
C TYR A 185 5.45 1.82 -5.22
N HIS A 186 6.47 2.63 -5.49
CA HIS A 186 6.37 4.08 -5.58
C HIS A 186 6.55 4.57 -7.02
N PHE A 187 7.71 4.28 -7.62
CA PHE A 187 8.12 4.84 -8.91
C PHE A 187 7.54 4.02 -10.07
N ASN A 188 7.74 2.70 -10.07
CA ASN A 188 7.24 1.80 -11.11
C ASN A 188 5.97 1.05 -10.69
N ARG A 189 4.96 1.82 -10.25
CA ARG A 189 3.71 1.24 -9.76
C ARG A 189 2.94 0.60 -10.92
N LEU A 190 2.90 -0.73 -10.94
CA LEU A 190 2.07 -1.49 -11.88
C LEU A 190 0.61 -0.98 -11.88
N PRO A 191 0.00 -0.79 -13.06
CA PRO A 191 -1.41 -0.46 -13.14
C PRO A 191 -2.22 -1.56 -12.45
N ARG A 192 -3.30 -1.18 -11.76
CA ARG A 192 -4.16 -2.17 -11.09
C ARG A 192 -4.70 -3.12 -12.16
N LYS A 193 -4.64 -4.43 -11.92
CA LYS A 193 -5.10 -5.50 -12.85
C LYS A 193 -6.54 -5.32 -13.41
N TRP A 194 -7.37 -4.49 -12.75
CA TRP A 194 -8.71 -4.15 -13.25
C TRP A 194 -8.67 -3.23 -14.48
N TYR A 195 -7.63 -2.40 -14.65
CA TYR A 195 -7.43 -1.52 -15.81
C TYR A 195 -6.90 -2.27 -17.04
N SER A 196 -6.01 -3.24 -16.86
CA SER A 196 -5.37 -3.99 -17.96
C SER A 196 -6.30 -4.99 -18.66
N ARG A 197 -7.58 -5.03 -18.30
CA ARG A 197 -8.60 -5.87 -18.96
C ARG A 197 -9.50 -5.02 -19.88
N PHE A 198 -9.35 -3.69 -19.86
CA PHE A 198 -10.10 -2.73 -20.67
C PHE A 198 -9.21 -1.99 -21.69
N ILE A 199 -7.94 -2.39 -21.79
CA ILE A 199 -6.97 -2.00 -22.83
C ILE A 199 -6.52 -3.30 -23.47
#